data_AF-A0A965LF53-F1
#
_entry.id   AF-A0A965LF53-F1
#
_cell.length_a   1.000
_cell.length_b   1.000
_cell.length_c   1.000
_cell.angle_alpha   90.00
_cell.angle_beta   90.00
_cell.angle_gamma   90.00
#
_symmetry.space_group_name_H-M   'P 1'
#
loop_
_entity.id
_entity.type
_entity.pdbx_description
1 polymer ?
#
loop_
_entity_poly.entity_id
_entity_poly.type
_entity_poly.pdbx_seq_one_letter_code
_entity_poly.pdbx_strand_id
1 'polypeptide(L)' 'MKLPRDLSGRVLAQHLCKNQGYHLVHQTGSHLILQTEQPGHQRISIPNHPALRIGTLAGLLRTIAQHKAVDRSELLP' A
#
# COMPACT_ATOMS: atom_id res chain seq x y z
N MET A 1 3.56 7.65 -14.48
CA MET A 1 2.75 6.46 -14.81
C MET A 1 1.26 6.76 -14.66
N LYS A 2 0.40 6.03 -15.38
CA LYS A 2 -1.06 6.10 -15.21
C LYS A 2 -1.48 5.19 -14.06
N LEU A 3 -2.25 5.71 -13.11
CA LEU A 3 -2.74 4.93 -11.96
C LEU A 3 -4.02 4.17 -12.31
N PRO A 4 -4.18 2.91 -11.84
CA PRO A 4 -5.43 2.18 -11.96
C PRO A 4 -6.53 2.88 -11.16
N ARG A 5 -7.77 2.84 -11.68
CA ARG A 5 -8.94 3.51 -11.07
C ARG A 5 -9.80 2.56 -10.24
N ASP A 6 -9.58 1.26 -10.43
CA ASP A 6 -10.35 0.12 -9.94
C ASP A 6 -9.51 -0.79 -9.02
N LEU A 7 -8.32 -0.33 -8.60
CA LEU A 7 -7.48 -1.07 -7.68
C LEU A 7 -8.10 -1.05 -6.27
N SER A 8 -8.47 -2.23 -5.77
CA SER A 8 -8.95 -2.39 -4.40
C SER A 8 -7.82 -2.26 -3.38
N GLY A 9 -8.16 -1.80 -2.17
CA GLY A 9 -7.18 -1.72 -1.08
C GLY A 9 -6.66 -3.09 -0.65
N ARG A 10 -7.49 -4.13 -0.73
CA ARG A 10 -7.08 -5.49 -0.40
C ARG A 10 -6.03 -6.04 -1.36
N VAL A 11 -6.22 -5.82 -2.66
CA VAL A 11 -5.26 -6.24 -3.69
C VAL A 11 -3.93 -5.50 -3.52
N LEU A 12 -3.98 -4.18 -3.30
CA LEU A 12 -2.77 -3.41 -3.00
C LEU A 12 -2.05 -3.95 -1.75
N ALA A 13 -2.79 -4.19 -0.66
CA ALA A 13 -2.20 -4.69 0.58
C ALA A 13 -1.53 -6.06 0.39
N GLN A 14 -2.18 -6.98 -0.32
CA GLN A 14 -1.60 -8.30 -0.63
C GLN A 14 -0.33 -8.19 -1.47
N HIS A 15 -0.32 -7.31 -2.47
CA HIS A 15 0.86 -7.06 -3.30
C HIS A 15 2.04 -6.54 -2.47
N LEU A 16 1.79 -5.56 -1.58
CA LEU A 16 2.81 -5.01 -0.69
C LEU A 16 3.33 -6.07 0.29
N CYS A 17 2.48 -6.95 0.80
CA CYS A 17 2.93 -8.04 1.66
C CYS A 17 3.82 -9.04 0.90
N LYS A 18 3.45 -9.37 -0.34
CA LYS A 18 4.16 -10.36 -1.15
C LYS A 18 5.52 -9.85 -1.65
N ASN A 19 5.56 -8.61 -2.13
CA ASN A 19 6.70 -8.10 -2.90
C ASN A 19 7.52 -7.04 -2.15
N GLN A 20 6.93 -6.39 -1.14
CA GLN A 20 7.53 -5.24 -0.46
C GLN A 20 7.78 -5.51 1.03
N GLY A 21 7.70 -6.77 1.48
CA GLY A 21 8.04 -7.16 2.86
C GLY A 21 7.15 -6.54 3.94
N TYR A 22 5.93 -6.13 3.59
CA TYR A 22 4.92 -5.77 4.58
C TYR A 22 4.24 -7.02 5.15
N HIS A 23 3.62 -6.88 6.31
CA HIS A 23 2.72 -7.86 6.89
C HIS A 23 1.49 -7.15 7.48
N LEU A 24 0.34 -7.82 7.41
CA LEU A 24 -0.90 -7.32 8.01
C LEU A 24 -0.83 -7.51 9.53
N VAL A 25 -0.96 -6.42 10.28
CA VAL A 25 -0.96 -6.43 11.75
C VAL A 25 -2.38 -6.65 12.27
N HIS A 26 -3.34 -5.86 11.79
CA HIS A 26 -4.76 -6.00 12.09
C HIS A 26 -5.61 -5.17 11.12
N GLN A 27 -6.93 -5.28 11.27
CA GLN A 27 -7.91 -4.42 10.61
C GLN A 27 -8.70 -3.66 11.68
N THR A 28 -8.84 -2.34 11.50
CA THR A 28 -9.67 -1.49 12.36
C THR A 28 -10.75 -0.84 11.49
N GLY A 29 -12.00 -1.23 11.70
CA GLY A 29 -13.10 -0.83 10.82
C GLY A 29 -12.83 -1.25 9.37
N SER A 30 -12.89 -0.32 8.44
CA SER A 30 -12.58 -0.55 7.03
C SER A 30 -11.10 -0.34 6.67
N HIS A 31 -10.17 -0.26 7.61
CA HIS A 31 -8.75 0.01 7.31
C HIS A 31 -7.85 -1.19 7.65
N LEU A 32 -7.03 -1.62 6.70
CA LEU A 32 -5.97 -2.60 6.87
C LEU A 32 -4.70 -1.92 7.37
N ILE A 33 -4.13 -2.41 8.46
CA ILE A 33 -2.90 -1.86 9.03
C ILE A 33 -1.73 -2.76 8.66
N LEU A 34 -0.83 -2.26 7.81
CA LEU A 34 0.38 -2.98 7.41
C LEU A 34 1.60 -2.42 8.12
N GLN A 35 2.57 -3.29 8.40
CA GLN A 35 3.86 -2.92 8.96
C GLN A 35 4.99 -3.61 8.21
N THR A 36 6.16 -2.98 8.17
CA THR A 36 7.42 -3.56 7.68
C THR A 36 8.57 -3.06 8.56
N GLU A 37 9.63 -3.86 8.69
CA GLU A 37 10.88 -3.47 9.36
C GLU A 37 12.02 -3.19 8.36
N GLN A 38 11.73 -3.20 7.06
CA GLN A 38 12.71 -3.05 5.99
C GLN A 38 12.39 -1.83 5.12
N PRO A 39 13.34 -0.97 4.76
CA PRO A 39 14.69 -0.83 5.32
C PRO A 39 14.71 -0.30 6.77
N GLY A 40 13.56 0.13 7.29
CA GLY A 40 13.32 0.43 8.69
C GLY A 40 11.84 0.25 9.03
N HIS A 41 11.48 0.55 10.27
CA HIS A 41 10.10 0.44 10.70
C HIS A 41 9.19 1.42 9.96
N GLN A 42 8.16 0.91 9.30
CA GLN A 42 7.06 1.72 8.79
C GLN A 42 5.72 1.01 9.00
N ARG A 43 4.75 1.78 9.46
CA ARG A 43 3.36 1.36 9.59
C ARG A 43 2.45 2.25 8.74
N ILE A 44 1.60 1.62 7.92
CA ILE A 44 0.68 2.32 7.02
C ILE A 44 -0.75 1.80 7.18
N SER A 45 -1.72 2.65 6.87
CA SER A 45 -3.15 2.33 6.88
C SER A 45 -3.70 2.37 5.46
N ILE A 46 -4.30 1.27 4.99
CA ILE A 46 -4.87 1.14 3.65
C ILE A 46 -6.39 0.95 3.77
N PRO A 47 -7.22 1.82 3.17
CA PRO A 47 -8.67 1.60 3.14
C PRO A 47 -9.02 0.32 2.39
N ASN A 48 -9.75 -0.59 3.02
CA ASN A 48 -10.22 -1.87 2.48
C ASN A 48 -11.50 -1.68 1.64
N HIS A 49 -11.44 -0.82 0.63
CA HIS A 49 -12.56 -0.55 -0.26
C HIS A 49 -12.34 -1.24 -1.62
N PRO A 50 -13.42 -1.56 -2.36
CA PRO A 50 -13.32 -2.19 -3.69
C PRO A 50 -12.52 -1.39 -4.71
N ALA A 51 -12.50 -0.05 -4.59
CA ALA A 51 -11.66 0.83 -5.39
C ALA A 51 -11.12 1.97 -4.52
N LEU A 52 -9.80 2.17 -4.54
CA LEU A 52 -9.18 3.31 -3.90
C LEU A 52 -9.37 4.56 -4.76
N ARG A 53 -9.73 5.68 -4.13
CA ARG A 53 -9.71 6.98 -4.80
C ARG A 53 -8.30 7.25 -5.31
N ILE A 54 -8.18 7.83 -6.51
CA ILE A 54 -6.88 8.08 -7.16
C ILE A 54 -5.94 8.89 -6.25
N GLY A 55 -6.44 9.90 -5.54
CA GLY A 55 -5.64 10.68 -4.60
C GLY A 55 -5.12 9.87 -3.42
N THR A 56 -5.93 8.94 -2.89
CA THR A 56 -5.54 8.02 -1.81
C THR A 56 -4.46 7.06 -2.30
N LEU A 57 -4.66 6.44 -3.47
CA LEU A 57 -3.68 5.55 -4.08
C LEU A 57 -2.35 6.28 -4.35
N ALA A 58 -2.41 7.47 -4.96
CA ALA A 58 -1.23 8.28 -5.23
C ALA A 58 -0.46 8.67 -3.95
N GLY A 59 -1.19 9.01 -2.88
CA GLY A 59 -0.61 9.32 -1.57
C GLY A 59 0.11 8.11 -0.96
N LEU A 60 -0.56 6.94 -0.94
CA LEU A 60 0.02 5.70 -0.43
C LEU A 60 1.29 5.30 -1.19
N LEU A 61 1.23 5.28 -2.52
CA LEU A 61 2.37 4.92 -3.36
C LEU A 61 3.55 5.88 -3.16
N ARG A 62 3.29 7.18 -2.99
CA ARG A 62 4.34 8.17 -2.70
C ARG A 62 5.02 7.87 -1.36
N THR A 63 4.24 7.66 -0.30
CA THR A 63 4.77 7.37 1.04
C THR A 63 5.58 6.08 1.09
N ILE A 64 5.10 5.04 0.40
CA ILE A 64 5.79 3.74 0.35
C ILE A 64 7.06 3.83 -0.51
N ALA A 65 6.99 4.44 -1.69
CA ALA A 65 8.13 4.60 -2.58
C ALA A 65 9.27 5.38 -1.92
N GLN A 66 8.94 6.45 -1.20
CA GLN A 66 9.92 7.23 -0.43
C GLN A 66 10.59 6.39 0.68
N HIS A 67 9.82 5.57 1.39
CA HIS A 67 10.37 4.72 2.46
C HIS A 67 11.23 3.58 1.93
N LYS A 68 10.81 2.95 0.81
CA LYS A 68 11.50 1.81 0.20
C LYS A 68 12.61 2.21 -0.78
N ALA A 69 12.72 3.49 -1.12
CA ALA A 69 13.63 4.01 -2.15
C ALA A 69 13.46 3.31 -3.52
N VAL A 70 12.23 3.02 -3.91
CA VAL A 70 11.85 2.40 -5.21
C VAL A 70 10.99 3.33 -6.05
N ASP A 71 10.84 3.04 -7.34
CA ASP A 71 9.87 3.78 -8.16
C ASP A 71 8.43 3.39 -7.81
N ARG A 72 7.48 4.31 -8.00
CA ARG A 72 6.06 4.06 -7.71
C ARG A 72 5.48 2.94 -8.58
N SER A 73 6.02 2.69 -9.77
CA SER A 73 5.56 1.62 -10.66
C SER A 73 5.83 0.22 -10.11
N GLU A 74 6.86 0.05 -9.29
CA GLU A 74 7.21 -1.22 -8.64
C GLU A 74 6.24 -1.63 -7.52
N LEU A 75 5.38 -0.70 -7.10
CA LEU A 75 4.42 -0.88 -6.02
C LEU A 75 3.01 -1.23 -6.53
N LEU A 76 2.83 -1.27 -7.85
CA LEU A 76 1.56 -1.64 -8.46
C LEU A 76 1.54 -3.16 -8.75
N PRO A 77 0.41 -3.83 -8.49
CA PRO A 77 0.20 -5.23 -8.86
C PRO A 77 0.10 -5.49 -10.35
#